data_AF-A0A1C6FH36-F1
#
_entry.id   AF-A0A1C6FH36-F1
#
_cell.length_a   1.000
_cell.length_b   1.000
_cell.length_c   1.000
_cell.angle_alpha   90.00
_cell.angle_beta   90.00
_cell.angle_gamma   90.00
#
_symmetry.space_group_name_H-M   'P 1'
#
loop_
_entity.id
_entity.type
_entity.pdbx_description
1 polymer ?
#
loop_
_entity_poly.entity_id
_entity_poly.type
_entity_poly.pdbx_seq_one_letter_code
_entity_poly.pdbx_strand_id
1 'polypeptide(L)'
;MCDWVAMNSNKFRADNENSDVYGVILDNWAYINGAVFRKAVKDAGFDDRALLSWLKTNGLILTRGRRFTRGKRINGVNVECVVMKLPVGEDEINIEDYEDLL
;
A
#
# COMPACT_ATOMS: atom_id res chain seq x y z
N MET A 1 -9.80 2.81 -4.22
CA MET A 1 -8.93 2.53 -3.05
C MET A 1 -7.69 3.42 -3.08
N CYS A 2 -7.01 3.55 -4.22
CA CYS A 2 -5.97 4.59 -4.42
C CYS A 2 -6.52 6.00 -4.14
N ASP A 3 -7.76 6.29 -4.53
CA ASP A 3 -8.41 7.59 -4.25
C ASP A 3 -8.59 7.83 -2.75
N TRP A 4 -8.91 6.78 -1.99
CA TRP A 4 -9.02 6.90 -0.53
C TRP A 4 -7.68 7.20 0.12
N VAL A 5 -6.59 6.59 -0.37
CA VAL A 5 -5.23 6.87 0.09
C VAL A 5 -4.84 8.30 -0.25
N ALA A 6 -5.14 8.78 -1.47
CA ALA A 6 -4.90 10.16 -1.87
C ALA A 6 -5.66 11.15 -0.98
N MET A 7 -6.93 10.88 -0.67
CA MET A 7 -7.77 11.69 0.22
C MET A 7 -7.32 11.69 1.68
N ASN A 8 -6.55 10.69 2.11
CA ASN A 8 -6.06 10.58 3.50
C ASN A 8 -4.54 10.84 3.62
N SER A 9 -3.89 11.32 2.57
CA SER A 9 -2.43 11.52 2.46
C SER A 9 -1.81 12.31 3.62
N ASN A 10 -2.52 13.28 4.19
CA ASN A 10 -2.06 14.05 5.37
C ASN A 10 -1.81 13.20 6.62
N LYS A 11 -2.42 12.01 6.74
CA LYS A 11 -2.20 11.04 7.83
C LYS A 11 -1.03 10.08 7.58
N PHE A 12 -0.36 10.22 6.43
CA PHE A 12 0.82 9.44 6.03
C PHE A 12 2.10 10.28 6.04
N ARG A 13 2.03 11.56 6.43
CA ARG A 13 3.22 12.40 6.62
C ARG A 13 3.82 12.13 8.01
N ALA A 14 5.13 11.92 8.06
CA ALA A 14 5.86 11.50 9.25
C ALA A 14 6.06 12.61 10.30
N ASP A 15 5.62 13.84 10.00
CA ASP A 15 5.88 15.08 10.74
C ASP A 15 4.72 15.55 11.64
N ASN A 16 3.61 14.79 11.72
CA ASN A 16 2.50 15.08 12.64
C ASN A 16 2.56 14.21 13.89
N GLU A 17 2.99 14.80 15.02
CA GLU A 17 3.14 14.14 16.32
C GLU A 17 1.82 13.67 16.97
N ASN A 18 0.65 13.99 16.41
CA ASN A 18 -0.66 13.76 17.03
C ASN A 18 -1.76 13.15 16.13
N SER A 19 -1.42 12.51 15.01
CA SER A 19 -2.42 11.80 14.20
C SER A 19 -2.07 10.33 14.03
N ASP A 20 -3.05 9.43 14.21
CA ASP A 20 -2.91 7.99 13.97
C ASP A 20 -2.21 7.72 12.63
N VAL A 21 -0.97 7.21 12.68
CA VAL A 21 -0.17 6.95 11.47
C VAL A 21 -0.75 5.72 10.78
N TYR A 22 -1.39 5.94 9.63
CA TYR A 22 -2.00 4.88 8.83
C TYR A 22 -0.98 4.08 8.02
N GLY A 23 0.22 4.63 7.84
CA GLY A 23 1.28 3.99 7.08
C GLY A 23 2.45 4.91 6.75
N VAL A 24 3.29 4.47 5.82
CA VAL A 24 4.39 5.26 5.24
C VAL A 24 4.51 4.97 3.73
N ILE A 25 4.89 5.96 2.94
CA ILE A 25 5.21 5.80 1.52
C ILE A 25 6.73 5.72 1.36
N LEU A 26 7.22 4.75 0.60
CA LEU A 26 8.63 4.55 0.29
C LEU A 26 8.79 3.87 -1.07
N ASP A 27 9.63 4.44 -1.95
CA ASP A 27 10.04 3.86 -3.24
C ASP A 27 8.87 3.31 -4.07
N ASN A 28 7.81 4.11 -4.29
CA ASN A 28 6.58 3.74 -5.00
C ASN A 28 5.69 2.68 -4.33
N TRP A 29 5.93 2.41 -3.05
CA TRP A 29 5.10 1.51 -2.24
C TRP A 29 4.46 2.24 -1.07
N ALA A 30 3.16 2.01 -0.86
CA ALA A 30 2.46 2.41 0.34
C ALA A 30 2.45 1.25 1.35
N TYR A 31 3.10 1.44 2.49
CA TYR A 31 3.07 0.52 3.63
C TYR A 31 1.92 0.91 4.55
N ILE A 32 0.77 0.27 4.40
CA ILE A 32 -0.45 0.60 5.15
C ILE A 32 -0.56 -0.36 6.34
N ASN A 33 -0.78 0.16 7.55
CA ASN A 33 -1.06 -0.67 8.72
C ASN A 33 -2.18 -1.68 8.41
N GLY A 34 -1.93 -2.97 8.63
CA GLY A 34 -2.86 -4.02 8.22
C GLY A 34 -4.25 -3.92 8.87
N ALA A 35 -4.36 -3.36 10.07
CA ALA A 35 -5.66 -3.12 10.71
C ALA A 35 -6.42 -1.99 10.02
N VAL A 36 -5.74 -0.88 9.70
CA VAL A 36 -6.30 0.26 8.98
C VAL A 36 -6.78 -0.18 7.59
N PHE A 37 -5.96 -0.95 6.86
CA PHE A 37 -6.33 -1.50 5.56
C PHE A 37 -7.61 -2.34 5.66
N ARG A 38 -7.65 -3.34 6.56
CA ARG A 38 -8.83 -4.20 6.70
C ARG A 38 -10.08 -3.43 7.09
N LYS A 39 -9.95 -2.41 7.94
CA LYS A 39 -11.06 -1.52 8.28
C LYS A 39 -11.58 -0.79 7.05
N ALA A 40 -10.70 -0.15 6.28
CA ALA A 40 -11.09 0.58 5.07
C ALA A 40 -11.77 -0.33 4.03
N VAL A 41 -11.28 -1.56 3.86
CA VAL A 41 -11.88 -2.55 2.94
C VAL A 41 -13.27 -2.97 3.39
N LYS A 42 -13.45 -3.24 4.69
CA LYS A 42 -14.76 -3.59 5.26
C LYS A 42 -15.75 -2.44 5.22
N ASP A 43 -15.32 -1.23 5.54
CA ASP A 43 -16.16 -0.02 5.46
C ASP A 43 -16.64 0.23 4.03
N ALA A 44 -15.86 -0.18 3.03
CA ALA A 44 -16.22 -0.13 1.61
C ALA A 44 -17.07 -1.34 1.14
N GLY A 45 -17.43 -2.27 2.03
CA GLY A 45 -18.32 -3.40 1.73
C GLY A 45 -17.64 -4.60 1.05
N PHE A 46 -16.30 -4.67 1.08
CA PHE A 46 -15.55 -5.77 0.45
C PHE A 46 -15.06 -6.80 1.48
N ASP A 47 -14.90 -8.05 1.04
CA ASP A 47 -14.19 -9.08 1.80
C ASP A 47 -12.68 -8.84 1.72
N ASP A 48 -12.02 -8.74 2.88
CA ASP A 48 -10.62 -8.39 2.95
C ASP A 48 -9.69 -9.46 2.41
N ARG A 49 -10.04 -10.74 2.59
CA ARG A 49 -9.24 -11.85 2.07
C ARG A 49 -9.34 -11.98 0.56
N ALA A 50 -10.54 -11.87 0.00
CA ALA A 50 -10.77 -11.92 -1.43
C ALA A 50 -10.02 -10.78 -2.14
N LEU A 51 -10.10 -9.56 -1.61
CA LEU A 51 -9.39 -8.43 -2.17
C LEU A 51 -7.86 -8.61 -2.09
N LEU A 52 -7.31 -9.04 -0.95
CA LEU A 52 -5.88 -9.31 -0.83
C LEU A 52 -5.39 -10.41 -1.77
N SER A 53 -6.21 -11.45 -1.99
CA SER A 53 -5.93 -12.51 -2.95
C SER A 53 -5.88 -11.94 -4.37
N TRP A 54 -6.87 -11.15 -4.77
CA TRP A 54 -6.91 -10.51 -6.08
C TRP A 54 -5.73 -9.55 -6.29
N LEU A 55 -5.42 -8.70 -5.30
CA LEU A 55 -4.27 -7.80 -5.35
C LEU A 55 -2.95 -8.55 -5.51
N LYS A 56 -2.78 -9.68 -4.79
CA LYS A 56 -1.60 -10.53 -4.92
C LYS A 56 -1.48 -11.10 -6.33
N THR A 57 -2.56 -11.67 -6.87
CA THR A 57 -2.58 -12.26 -8.22
C THR A 57 -2.23 -11.22 -9.30
N ASN A 58 -2.63 -9.96 -9.11
CA ASN A 58 -2.34 -8.87 -10.04
C ASN A 58 -1.00 -8.15 -9.77
N GLY A 59 -0.16 -8.64 -8.82
CA GLY A 59 1.13 -8.02 -8.53
C GLY A 59 1.03 -6.61 -7.92
N LEU A 60 -0.11 -6.26 -7.33
CA LEU A 60 -0.39 -4.93 -6.76
C LEU A 60 0.02 -4.81 -5.29
N ILE A 61 0.43 -5.92 -4.66
CA ILE A 61 0.98 -5.92 -3.30
C ILE A 61 2.26 -6.76 -3.19
N LEU A 62 3.18 -6.33 -2.34
CA LEU A 62 4.31 -7.17 -1.92
C LEU A 62 3.86 -8.15 -0.84
N THR A 63 4.27 -9.42 -0.98
CA THR A 63 3.94 -10.48 -0.03
C THR A 63 5.20 -11.15 0.53
N ARG A 64 5.04 -11.93 1.60
CA ARG A 64 6.11 -12.75 2.18
C ARG A 64 5.62 -14.19 2.28
N GLY A 65 5.96 -15.00 1.28
CA GLY A 65 5.48 -16.37 1.14
C GLY A 65 3.95 -16.44 1.12
N ARG A 66 3.36 -17.08 2.14
CA ARG A 66 1.89 -17.20 2.28
C ARG A 66 1.22 -15.99 2.94
N ARG A 67 1.99 -15.04 3.50
CA ARG A 67 1.44 -13.87 4.20
C ARG A 67 1.22 -12.70 3.23
N PHE A 68 0.05 -12.07 3.34
CA PHE A 68 -0.31 -10.86 2.59
C PHE A 68 0.30 -9.57 3.17
N THR A 69 1.03 -9.66 4.29
CA THR A 69 1.64 -8.53 4.97
C THR A 69 3.16 -8.67 5.07
N ARG A 70 3.83 -7.52 5.21
CA ARG A 70 5.27 -7.42 5.51
C ARG A 70 5.48 -6.52 6.71
N GLY A 71 6.46 -6.85 7.54
CA GLY A 71 6.87 -6.01 8.66
C GLY A 71 7.61 -4.76 8.18
N LYS A 72 7.25 -3.59 8.72
CA LYS A 72 7.96 -2.31 8.52
C LYS A 72 8.05 -1.59 9.85
N ARG A 73 9.22 -1.03 10.16
CA ARG A 73 9.36 -0.11 11.29
C ARG A 73 8.77 1.25 10.90
N ILE A 74 7.74 1.67 11.62
CA ILE A 74 7.09 2.97 11.51
C ILE A 74 7.17 3.60 12.91
N ASN A 75 7.79 4.77 13.02
CA ASN A 75 8.06 5.46 14.30
C ASN A 75 8.69 4.55 15.37
N GLY A 76 9.68 3.74 14.97
CA GLY A 76 10.40 2.83 15.87
C GLY A 76 9.66 1.52 16.19
N VAL A 77 8.37 1.41 15.93
CA VAL A 77 7.56 0.20 16.18
C VAL A 77 7.47 -0.65 14.92
N ASN A 78 7.63 -1.97 15.06
CA ASN A 78 7.43 -2.88 13.93
C ASN A 78 5.93 -3.15 13.73
N VAL A 79 5.43 -2.84 12.53
CA VAL A 79 4.03 -2.96 12.16
C VAL A 79 3.90 -3.91 10.97
N GLU A 80 2.91 -4.80 11.01
CA GLU A 80 2.55 -5.62 9.84
C GLU A 80 1.70 -4.79 8.87
N CYS A 81 2.25 -4.54 7.69
CA CYS A 81 1.66 -3.69 6.68
C CYS A 81 1.20 -4.48 5.47
N VAL A 82 0.09 -4.05 4.87
CA VAL A 82 -0.22 -4.36 3.46
C VAL A 82 0.57 -3.37 2.63
N VAL A 83 1.43 -3.88 1.75
CA VAL A 83 2.37 -3.05 0.99
C VAL A 83 1.86 -2.94 -0.45
N MET A 84 1.20 -1.83 -0.77
CA MET A 84 0.51 -1.62 -2.05
C MET A 84 1.38 -0.85 -3.03
N LYS A 85 1.36 -1.26 -4.30
CA LYS A 85 1.99 -0.53 -5.40
C LYS A 85 1.23 0.78 -5.61
N LEU A 86 1.93 1.91 -5.60
CA LEU A 86 1.36 3.17 -6.03
C LEU A 86 1.34 3.22 -7.57
N PRO A 87 0.29 3.78 -8.19
CA PRO A 87 0.33 4.07 -9.61
C PRO A 87 1.49 5.05 -9.86
N VAL A 88 2.35 4.72 -10.82
CA VAL A 88 3.32 5.68 -11.34
C VAL A 88 2.50 6.72 -12.12
N GLY A 89 2.70 8.01 -11.87
CA GLY A 89 2.01 9.05 -12.65
C GLY A 89 2.33 8.87 -14.14
N GLU A 90 1.42 9.32 -15.02
CA GLU A 90 1.60 9.28 -16.48
C GLU A 90 2.91 9.97 -16.96
N ASP A 91 3.57 10.74 -16.09
CA ASP A 91 4.82 11.46 -16.35
C ASP A 91 6.11 10.61 -16.19
N GLU A 92 6.03 9.35 -15.73
CA GLU A 92 7.20 8.46 -15.54
C GLU A 92 7.04 7.12 -16.28
N ILE A 93 6.57 7.14 -17.52
CA ILE A 93 6.72 5.99 -18.43
C ILE A 93 8.12 6.07 -19.05
N ASN A 94 9.08 5.32 -18.50
CA ASN A 94 10.37 5.16 -19.15
C ASN A 94 10.21 4.19 -20.33
N ILE A 95 10.27 4.74 -21.55
CA ILE A 95 10.02 4.01 -22.82
C ILE A 95 10.98 2.82 -22.99
N GLU A 96 12.13 2.84 -22.31
CA GLU A 96 13.14 1.76 -22.32
C GLU A 96 12.60 0.42 -21.79
N ASP A 97 11.63 0.40 -20.87
CA ASP A 97 11.08 -0.86 -20.32
C ASP A 97 10.17 -1.62 -21.31
N TYR A 98 9.76 -0.99 -22.42
CA TYR A 98 8.92 -1.60 -23.45
C TYR A 98 9.70 -2.22 -24.62
N GLU A 99 10.97 -1.86 -24.82
CA GLU A 99 11.78 -2.41 -25.92
C GLU A 99 12.30 -3.83 -25.65
N ASP A 100 12.39 -4.27 -24.39
CA ASP A 100 12.78 -5.65 -24.03
C ASP A 100 11.63 -6.69 -24.15
N LEU A 101 10.48 -6.27 -24.68
CA LEU A 101 9.27 -7.10 -24.84
C LEU A 101 8.79 -7.25 -26.30
N LEU A 102 9.59 -6.78 -27.28
CA LEU A 102 9.37 -6.94 -28.73
C LEU A 102 10.50 -7.74 -29.38
#